data_AF-A0A923KQQ1-F1
#
_entry.id   AF-A0A923KQQ1-F1
#
_cell.length_a   1.000
_cell.length_b   1.000
_cell.length_c   1.000
_cell.angle_alpha   90.00
_cell.angle_beta   90.00
_cell.angle_gamma   90.00
#
_symmetry.space_group_name_H-M   'P 1'
#
loop_
_entity.id
_entity.type
_entity.pdbx_description
1 polymer ?
#
loop_
_entity_poly.entity_id
_entity_poly.type
_entity_poly.pdbx_seq_one_letter_code
_entity_poly.pdbx_strand_id
1 'polypeptide(L)'
;MNLQEYFLELSHVEKLGEDLYEEFSESCSEKLKPVVLAFSQEEAKHQRLMLDLSRDEHIKDEMVNKEIELILNQQIDHIKINGGKLDIHSEKEFFQFALQVEKNSIDIYSAQLSVYEKESNKYKMFKNITKEERKHMLFILDRLYELK
;
A
#
# COMPACT_ATOMS: atom_id res chain seq x y z
N MET A 1 16.59 6.99 -6.71
CA MET A 1 15.83 6.53 -7.92
C MET A 1 15.21 7.73 -8.63
N ASN A 2 14.96 7.65 -9.95
CA ASN A 2 14.11 8.64 -10.64
C ASN A 2 12.62 8.35 -10.38
N LEU A 3 11.72 9.28 -10.76
CA LEU A 3 10.28 9.13 -10.49
C LEU A 3 9.64 7.97 -11.26
N GLN A 4 10.14 7.64 -12.45
CA GLN A 4 9.66 6.49 -13.21
C GLN A 4 9.96 5.17 -12.48
N GLU A 5 11.21 4.98 -12.04
CA GLU A 5 11.66 3.84 -11.23
C GLU A 5 10.87 3.78 -9.92
N TYR A 6 10.68 4.93 -9.26
CA TYR A 6 9.91 5.02 -8.03
C TYR A 6 8.47 4.53 -8.20
N PHE A 7 7.74 5.01 -9.21
CA PHE A 7 6.36 4.57 -9.42
C PHE A 7 6.28 3.11 -9.86
N LEU A 8 7.29 2.61 -10.57
CA LEU A 8 7.36 1.18 -10.90
C LEU A 8 7.54 0.33 -9.65
N GLU A 9 8.48 0.68 -8.77
CA GLU A 9 8.68 -0.01 -7.48
C GLU A 9 7.45 0.10 -6.58
N LEU A 10 6.83 1.28 -6.50
CA LEU A 10 5.60 1.46 -5.74
C LEU A 10 4.48 0.58 -6.30
N SER A 11 4.35 0.44 -7.63
CA SER A 11 3.39 -0.49 -8.22
C SER A 11 3.63 -1.95 -7.84
N HIS A 12 4.89 -2.36 -7.64
CA HIS A 12 5.19 -3.70 -7.16
C HIS A 12 4.78 -3.87 -5.70
N VAL A 13 4.95 -2.83 -4.86
CA VAL A 13 4.48 -2.84 -3.47
C VAL A 13 2.96 -2.99 -3.42
N GLU A 14 2.21 -2.23 -4.21
CA GLU A 14 0.75 -2.34 -4.31
C GLU A 14 0.31 -3.73 -4.78
N LYS A 15 1.05 -4.33 -5.72
CA LYS A 15 0.75 -5.70 -6.15
C LYS A 15 0.95 -6.72 -5.03
N LEU A 16 1.99 -6.54 -4.21
CA LEU A 16 2.22 -7.40 -3.05
C LEU A 16 1.11 -7.23 -2.00
N GLY A 17 0.57 -6.02 -1.82
CA GLY A 17 -0.62 -5.75 -0.99
C GLY A 17 -1.87 -6.46 -1.53
N GLU A 18 -2.13 -6.34 -2.83
CA GLU A 18 -3.23 -7.04 -3.53
C GLU A 18 -3.17 -8.55 -3.30
N ASP A 19 -2.00 -9.16 -3.56
CA ASP A 19 -1.77 -10.59 -3.45
C ASP A 19 -1.91 -11.06 -1.99
N LEU A 20 -1.38 -10.28 -1.04
CA LEU A 20 -1.47 -10.56 0.39
C LEU A 20 -2.93 -10.67 0.86
N TYR A 21 -3.76 -9.70 0.47
CA TYR A 21 -5.19 -9.73 0.81
C TYR A 21 -5.92 -10.85 0.06
N GLU A 22 -5.60 -11.09 -1.22
CA GLU A 22 -6.20 -12.18 -1.98
C GLU A 22 -5.92 -13.55 -1.33
N GLU A 23 -4.67 -13.82 -0.98
CA GLU A 23 -4.25 -15.08 -0.33
C GLU A 23 -4.94 -15.26 1.04
N PHE A 24 -4.97 -14.21 1.87
CA PHE A 24 -5.67 -14.27 3.15
C PHE A 24 -7.18 -14.50 3.01
N SER A 25 -7.78 -14.03 1.92
CA SER A 25 -9.21 -14.25 1.66
C SER A 25 -9.58 -15.73 1.49
N GLU A 26 -8.60 -16.58 1.17
CA GLU A 26 -8.78 -18.03 1.04
C GLU A 26 -8.81 -18.75 2.40
N SER A 27 -8.13 -18.20 3.40
CA SER A 27 -7.98 -18.80 4.73
C SER A 27 -8.88 -18.17 5.80
N CYS A 28 -9.29 -16.92 5.62
CA CYS A 28 -10.08 -16.19 6.61
C CYS A 28 -11.54 -16.67 6.68
N SER A 29 -12.26 -16.21 7.71
CA SER A 29 -13.69 -16.53 7.85
C SER A 29 -14.55 -15.95 6.70
N GLU A 30 -15.65 -16.64 6.37
CA GLU A 30 -16.63 -16.19 5.36
C GLU A 30 -17.20 -14.79 5.63
N LYS A 31 -17.19 -14.34 6.89
CA LYS A 31 -17.59 -12.99 7.27
C LYS A 31 -16.56 -11.93 6.86
N LEU A 32 -15.26 -12.27 6.94
CA LEU A 32 -14.17 -11.35 6.62
C LEU A 32 -13.85 -11.33 5.12
N LYS A 33 -14.01 -12.46 4.46
CA LYS A 33 -13.66 -12.64 3.04
C LYS A 33 -14.13 -11.51 2.11
N PRO A 34 -15.39 -11.02 2.16
CA PRO A 34 -15.82 -9.93 1.28
C PRO A 34 -15.08 -8.61 1.53
N VAL A 35 -14.69 -8.32 2.77
CA VAL A 35 -13.98 -7.09 3.13
C VAL A 35 -12.52 -7.17 2.67
N VAL A 36 -11.88 -8.30 2.93
CA VAL A 36 -10.48 -8.55 2.53
C VAL A 36 -10.35 -8.51 1.00
N LEU A 37 -11.28 -9.13 0.27
CA LEU A 37 -11.32 -9.05 -1.20
C LEU A 37 -11.56 -7.62 -1.70
N ALA A 38 -12.33 -6.80 -0.98
CA ALA A 38 -12.50 -5.40 -1.33
C ALA A 38 -11.20 -4.62 -1.18
N PHE A 39 -10.38 -4.90 -0.16
CA PHE A 39 -9.06 -4.29 -0.01
C PHE A 39 -8.14 -4.70 -1.15
N SER A 40 -8.02 -6.00 -1.45
CA SER A 40 -7.27 -6.48 -2.62
C SER A 40 -7.66 -5.76 -3.93
N GLN A 41 -8.96 -5.54 -4.16
CA GLN A 41 -9.43 -4.79 -5.33
C GLN A 41 -9.10 -3.29 -5.30
N GLU A 42 -8.95 -2.69 -4.13
CA GLU A 42 -8.50 -1.31 -3.95
C GLU A 42 -7.00 -1.20 -4.23
N GLU A 43 -6.16 -2.09 -3.68
CA GLU A 43 -4.73 -2.21 -3.98
C GLU A 43 -4.49 -2.38 -5.50
N ALA A 44 -5.26 -3.25 -6.16
CA ALA A 44 -5.18 -3.46 -7.61
C ALA A 44 -5.51 -2.19 -8.42
N LYS A 45 -6.28 -1.25 -7.87
CA LYS A 45 -6.52 0.06 -8.52
C LYS A 45 -5.33 0.97 -8.30
N HIS A 46 -4.76 1.01 -7.09
CA HIS A 46 -3.58 1.80 -6.78
C HIS A 46 -2.38 1.35 -7.61
N GLN A 47 -2.14 0.04 -7.71
CA GLN A 47 -1.14 -0.58 -8.57
C GLN A 47 -1.23 -0.06 -10.02
N ARG A 48 -2.42 -0.07 -10.61
CA ARG A 48 -2.65 0.43 -11.97
C ARG A 48 -2.35 1.92 -12.10
N LEU A 49 -2.73 2.72 -11.11
CA LEU A 49 -2.41 4.15 -11.10
C LEU A 49 -0.89 4.39 -11.06
N MET A 50 -0.15 3.61 -10.26
CA MET A 50 1.31 3.73 -10.20
C MET A 50 1.98 3.29 -11.53
N LEU A 51 1.48 2.23 -12.17
CA LEU A 51 1.94 1.81 -13.50
C LEU A 51 1.67 2.88 -14.57
N ASP A 52 0.52 3.55 -14.51
CA ASP A 52 0.21 4.62 -15.45
C ASP A 52 1.12 5.83 -15.22
N LEU A 53 1.41 6.17 -13.97
CA LEU A 53 2.38 7.22 -13.62
C LEU A 53 3.80 6.85 -14.06
N SER A 54 4.24 5.61 -13.91
CA SER A 54 5.58 5.17 -14.32
C SER A 54 5.78 5.22 -15.85
N ARG A 55 4.71 5.38 -16.63
CA ARG A 55 4.74 5.52 -18.09
C ARG A 55 4.73 6.96 -18.56
N ASP A 56 4.60 7.94 -17.65
CA ASP A 56 4.66 9.36 -17.99
C ASP A 56 6.10 9.72 -18.38
N GLU A 57 6.32 10.01 -19.67
CA GLU A 57 7.67 10.32 -20.17
C GLU A 57 8.21 11.65 -19.61
N HIS A 58 7.34 12.55 -19.13
CA HIS A 58 7.75 13.86 -18.62
C HIS A 58 8.48 13.79 -17.27
N ILE A 59 8.30 12.70 -16.52
CA ILE A 59 8.89 12.55 -15.17
C ILE A 59 10.16 11.70 -15.15
N LYS A 60 10.65 11.25 -16.31
CA LYS A 60 11.74 10.26 -16.41
C LYS A 60 13.05 10.74 -15.80
N ASP A 61 13.37 12.02 -15.94
CA ASP A 61 14.59 12.62 -15.41
C ASP A 61 14.39 13.32 -14.06
N GLU A 62 13.15 13.32 -13.53
CA GLU A 62 12.86 13.87 -12.22
C GLU A 62 13.30 12.90 -11.12
N MET A 63 14.02 13.41 -10.13
CA MET A 63 14.49 12.59 -9.00
C MET A 63 13.44 12.56 -7.90
N VAL A 64 13.24 11.39 -7.29
CA VAL A 64 12.39 11.29 -6.11
C VAL A 64 13.05 11.99 -4.91
N ASN A 65 12.24 12.51 -3.99
CA ASN A 65 12.74 13.02 -2.72
C ASN A 65 13.37 11.86 -1.91
N LYS A 66 14.58 12.05 -1.37
CA LYS A 66 15.30 11.04 -0.58
C LYS A 66 14.52 10.52 0.63
N GLU A 67 13.67 11.35 1.24
CA GLU A 67 12.80 10.94 2.34
C GLU A 67 11.76 9.93 1.85
N ILE A 68 11.13 10.19 0.70
CA ILE A 68 10.16 9.30 0.07
C ILE A 68 10.83 7.99 -0.34
N GLU A 69 12.03 8.07 -0.93
CA GLU A 69 12.86 6.90 -1.27
C GLU A 69 13.17 6.03 -0.03
N LEU A 70 13.50 6.66 1.10
CA LEU A 70 13.78 5.96 2.35
C LEU A 70 12.55 5.22 2.86
N ILE A 71 11.38 5.87 2.87
CA ILE A 71 10.14 5.26 3.36
C ILE A 71 9.73 4.08 2.44
N LEU A 72 9.84 4.24 1.12
CA LEU A 72 9.58 3.14 0.17
C LEU A 72 10.52 1.95 0.42
N ASN A 73 11.82 2.20 0.60
CA ASN A 73 12.76 1.12 0.88
C ASN A 73 12.46 0.40 2.19
N GLN A 74 12.02 1.12 3.23
CA GLN A 74 11.57 0.53 4.50
C GLN A 74 10.36 -0.39 4.31
N GLN A 75 9.41 0.00 3.45
CA GLN A 75 8.25 -0.84 3.11
C GLN A 75 8.68 -2.11 2.37
N ILE A 76 9.53 -1.97 1.35
CA ILE A 76 10.07 -3.09 0.58
C ILE A 76 10.81 -4.07 1.50
N ASP A 77 11.68 -3.57 2.38
CA ASP A 77 12.42 -4.39 3.34
C ASP A 77 11.47 -5.07 4.33
N HIS A 78 10.46 -4.35 4.82
CA HIS A 78 9.46 -4.93 5.73
C HIS A 78 8.75 -6.12 5.08
N ILE A 79 8.27 -5.97 3.84
CA ILE A 79 7.58 -7.02 3.09
C ILE A 79 8.53 -8.19 2.82
N LYS A 80 9.75 -7.94 2.34
CA LYS A 80 10.71 -9.01 2.04
C LYS A 80 11.12 -9.82 3.27
N ILE A 81 11.36 -9.15 4.40
CA ILE A 81 11.88 -9.80 5.62
C ILE A 81 10.77 -10.51 6.39
N ASN A 82 9.59 -9.89 6.50
CA ASN A 82 8.52 -10.38 7.36
C ASN A 82 7.43 -11.12 6.58
N GLY A 83 7.18 -10.77 5.31
CA GLY A 83 6.19 -11.45 4.47
C GLY A 83 6.54 -12.92 4.25
N GLY A 84 7.82 -13.25 4.03
CA GLY A 84 8.27 -14.66 3.89
C GLY A 84 8.18 -15.50 5.18
N LYS A 85 7.84 -14.89 6.32
CA LYS A 85 7.67 -15.56 7.62
C LYS A 85 6.23 -15.50 8.12
N LEU A 86 5.34 -14.88 7.35
CA LEU A 86 3.96 -14.65 7.76
C LEU A 86 3.19 -15.98 7.74
N ASP A 87 2.56 -16.33 8.86
CA ASP A 87 1.51 -17.35 8.85
C ASP A 87 0.19 -16.72 8.39
N ILE A 88 -0.13 -16.89 7.10
CA ILE A 88 -1.37 -16.38 6.49
C ILE A 88 -2.64 -17.02 7.06
N HIS A 89 -2.53 -18.10 7.84
CA HIS A 89 -3.69 -18.72 8.50
C HIS A 89 -3.96 -18.14 9.88
N SER A 90 -3.00 -17.42 10.46
CA SER A 90 -3.17 -16.71 11.72
C SER A 90 -3.73 -15.31 11.46
N GLU A 91 -5.05 -15.13 11.67
CA GLU A 91 -5.69 -13.80 11.48
C GLU A 91 -4.95 -12.70 12.26
N LYS A 92 -4.44 -13.01 13.45
CA LYS A 92 -3.72 -12.05 14.29
C LYS A 92 -2.38 -11.66 13.68
N GLU A 93 -1.57 -12.63 13.25
CA GLU A 93 -0.27 -12.33 12.62
C GLU A 93 -0.46 -11.61 11.29
N PHE A 94 -1.44 -12.05 10.50
CA PHE A 94 -1.85 -11.36 9.28
C PHE A 94 -2.15 -9.89 9.52
N PHE A 95 -3.09 -9.59 10.43
CA PHE A 95 -3.49 -8.22 10.68
C PHE A 95 -2.38 -7.37 11.32
N GLN A 96 -1.47 -7.97 12.10
CA GLN A 96 -0.30 -7.24 12.62
C GLN A 96 0.67 -6.86 11.51
N PHE A 97 0.91 -7.76 10.57
CA PHE A 97 1.74 -7.49 9.40
C PHE A 97 1.09 -6.45 8.48
N ALA A 98 -0.17 -6.67 8.09
CA ALA A 98 -0.94 -5.76 7.25
C ALA A 98 -1.02 -4.35 7.86
N LEU A 99 -1.20 -4.22 9.18
CA LEU A 99 -1.20 -2.91 9.85
C LEU A 99 0.08 -2.10 9.58
N GLN A 100 1.24 -2.76 9.59
CA GLN A 100 2.51 -2.10 9.37
C GLN A 100 2.68 -1.72 7.89
N VAL A 101 2.21 -2.56 6.97
CA VAL A 101 2.14 -2.28 5.53
C VAL A 101 1.29 -1.05 5.28
N GLU A 102 0.06 -1.00 5.80
CA GLU A 102 -0.87 0.13 5.64
C GLU A 102 -0.29 1.44 6.19
N LYS A 103 0.32 1.38 7.37
CA LYS A 103 0.94 2.56 7.98
C LYS A 103 2.03 3.14 7.10
N ASN A 104 2.89 2.29 6.54
CA ASN A 104 3.96 2.73 5.67
C ASN A 104 3.40 3.28 4.34
N SER A 105 2.38 2.64 3.75
CA SER A 105 1.70 3.15 2.54
C SER A 105 1.13 4.55 2.78
N ILE A 106 0.45 4.77 3.91
CA ILE A 106 -0.04 6.10 4.32
C ILE A 106 1.10 7.13 4.38
N ASP A 107 2.24 6.76 4.96
CA ASP A 107 3.40 7.66 5.08
C ASP A 107 3.99 7.99 3.69
N ILE A 108 4.13 6.99 2.82
CA ILE A 108 4.58 7.17 1.42
C ILE A 108 3.66 8.15 0.69
N TYR A 109 2.36 7.89 0.70
CA TYR A 109 1.38 8.71 -0.03
C TYR A 109 1.19 10.10 0.58
N SER A 110 1.32 10.23 1.90
CA SER A 110 1.30 11.53 2.58
C SER A 110 2.52 12.37 2.22
N ALA A 111 3.71 11.75 2.13
CA ALA A 111 4.91 12.42 1.68
C ALA A 111 4.80 12.82 0.20
N GLN A 112 4.29 11.92 -0.65
CA GLN A 112 4.04 12.21 -2.07
C GLN A 112 2.99 13.31 -2.27
N LEU A 113 1.98 13.41 -1.42
CA LEU A 113 1.02 14.51 -1.45
C LEU A 113 1.67 15.87 -1.24
N SER A 114 2.70 15.93 -0.40
CA SER A 114 3.36 17.19 -0.05
C SER A 114 4.12 17.82 -1.21
N VAL A 115 4.45 17.03 -2.25
CA VAL A 115 5.19 17.53 -3.44
C VAL A 115 4.27 18.15 -4.50
N TYR A 116 2.95 17.93 -4.41
CA TYR A 116 2.00 18.44 -5.41
C TYR A 116 1.18 19.62 -4.89
N GLU A 117 0.87 20.54 -5.79
CA GLU A 117 -0.08 21.62 -5.50
C GLU A 117 -1.47 21.05 -5.19
N LYS A 118 -2.12 21.61 -4.16
CA LYS A 118 -3.41 21.12 -3.63
C LYS A 118 -4.53 21.00 -4.68
N GLU A 119 -4.51 21.85 -5.70
CA GLU A 119 -5.54 21.86 -6.74
C GLU A 119 -5.26 20.86 -7.87
N SER A 120 -4.03 20.34 -7.95
CA SER A 120 -3.61 19.41 -9.00
C SER A 120 -4.37 18.08 -8.93
N ASN A 121 -4.55 17.46 -10.10
CA ASN A 121 -5.16 16.13 -10.19
C ASN A 121 -4.32 15.08 -9.44
N LYS A 122 -2.99 15.19 -9.49
CA LYS A 122 -2.06 14.30 -8.76
C LYS A 122 -2.27 14.40 -7.25
N TYR A 123 -2.41 15.61 -6.70
CA TYR A 123 -2.74 15.79 -5.29
C TYR A 123 -4.09 15.13 -4.92
N LYS A 124 -5.15 15.38 -5.71
CA LYS A 124 -6.47 14.78 -5.44
C LYS A 124 -6.43 13.25 -5.48
N MET A 125 -5.68 12.69 -6.43
CA MET A 125 -5.47 11.25 -6.57
C MET A 125 -4.77 10.65 -5.33
N PHE A 126 -3.57 11.12 -4.98
CA PHE A 126 -2.86 10.58 -3.81
C PHE A 126 -3.62 10.79 -2.48
N LYS A 127 -4.46 11.83 -2.41
CA LYS A 127 -5.30 12.10 -1.23
C LYS A 127 -6.41 11.07 -1.10
N ASN A 128 -6.96 10.62 -2.22
CA ASN A 128 -7.95 9.55 -2.23
C ASN A 128 -7.31 8.22 -1.83
N ILE A 129 -6.15 7.88 -2.39
CA ILE A 129 -5.38 6.68 -2.02
C ILE A 129 -5.09 6.68 -0.52
N THR A 130 -4.48 7.75 0.00
CA THR A 130 -4.20 7.90 1.45
C THR A 130 -5.45 7.74 2.33
N LYS A 131 -6.63 8.10 1.82
CA LYS A 131 -7.90 7.93 2.54
C LYS A 131 -8.36 6.47 2.52
N GLU A 132 -8.10 5.73 1.45
CA GLU A 132 -8.41 4.31 1.31
C GLU A 132 -7.52 3.48 2.27
N GLU A 133 -6.20 3.69 2.26
CA GLU A 133 -5.27 3.03 3.20
C GLU A 133 -5.65 3.28 4.67
N ARG A 134 -6.07 4.52 4.99
CA ARG A 134 -6.54 4.84 6.34
C ARG A 134 -7.78 4.06 6.74
N LYS A 135 -8.69 3.74 5.80
CA LYS A 135 -9.85 2.88 6.10
C LYS A 135 -9.41 1.45 6.36
N HIS A 136 -8.48 0.93 5.56
CA HIS A 136 -7.92 -0.41 5.77
C HIS A 136 -7.27 -0.49 7.15
N MET A 137 -6.37 0.45 7.45
CA MET A 137 -5.72 0.57 8.75
C MET A 137 -6.73 0.61 9.92
N LEU A 138 -7.79 1.42 9.82
CA LEU A 138 -8.81 1.51 10.87
C LEU A 138 -9.57 0.20 11.06
N PHE A 139 -9.92 -0.49 9.97
CA PHE A 139 -10.54 -1.81 10.04
C PHE A 139 -9.60 -2.82 10.69
N ILE A 140 -8.33 -2.86 10.30
CA ILE A 140 -7.32 -3.77 10.84
C ILE A 140 -7.13 -3.54 12.35
N LEU A 141 -7.07 -2.28 12.79
CA LEU A 141 -6.97 -1.93 14.21
C LEU A 141 -8.18 -2.44 15.02
N ASP A 142 -9.38 -2.31 14.47
CA ASP A 142 -10.61 -2.83 15.08
C ASP A 142 -10.56 -4.36 15.19
N ARG A 143 -10.15 -5.05 14.11
CA ARG A 143 -9.94 -6.51 14.13
C ARG A 143 -8.93 -6.95 15.17
N LEU A 144 -7.77 -6.29 15.25
CA LEU A 144 -6.74 -6.60 16.24
C LEU A 144 -7.21 -6.34 17.67
N TYR A 145 -8.09 -5.37 17.88
CA TYR A 145 -8.70 -5.11 19.18
C TYR A 145 -9.64 -6.24 19.61
N GLU A 146 -10.42 -6.81 18.68
CA GLU A 146 -11.30 -7.94 18.94
C GLU A 146 -10.55 -9.27 19.16
N LEU A 147 -9.36 -9.44 18.55
CA LEU A 147 -8.51 -10.64 18.67
C LEU A 147 -7.64 -10.67 19.94
N LYS A 148 -7.89 -9.76 20.90
CA LYS A 148 -7.12 -9.65 22.16
C LYS A 148 -7.36 -10.80 23.12
#